data_AF-A0A958ZJX1-F1
#
_entry.id   AF-A0A958ZJX1-F1
#
_cell.length_a   1.000
_cell.length_b   1.000
_cell.length_c   1.000
_cell.angle_alpha   90.00
_cell.angle_beta   90.00
_cell.angle_gamma   90.00
#
_symmetry.space_group_name_H-M   'P 1'
#
loop_
_entity.id
_entity.type
_entity.pdbx_description
1 polymer ?
#
loop_
_entity_poly.entity_id
_entity_poly.type
_entity_poly.pdbx_seq_one_letter_code
_entity_poly.pdbx_strand_id
1 'polypeptide(L)'
;TFEAIHWHNDMPGLTQDAVILATSKGCPRQIIRYNSRTYGFQCHLEISKDGIEAMIKNCPDDLTPQKFVQDKTKLLQKNYAHINTQMFSILDQWAQLFIIGARVAPIIDQWKIGHEFGEHIVEIILTGKTFRNNPE
;
A
#
# COMPACT_ATOMS: atom_id res chain seq x y z
N THR A 1 10.77 2.45 -2.00
CA THR A 1 9.86 3.29 -1.19
C THR A 1 8.81 3.88 -2.09
N PHE A 2 7.63 4.21 -1.59
CA PHE A 2 6.52 4.75 -2.39
C PHE A 2 5.70 5.77 -1.61
N GLU A 3 4.92 6.58 -2.33
CA GLU A 3 3.96 7.51 -1.74
C GLU A 3 2.59 6.84 -1.59
N ALA A 4 1.92 7.12 -0.47
CA ALA A 4 0.56 6.69 -0.18
C ALA A 4 -0.19 7.79 0.58
N ILE A 5 -1.51 7.74 0.55
CA ILE A 5 -2.37 8.60 1.37
C ILE A 5 -2.52 7.94 2.74
N HIS A 6 -2.47 8.74 3.81
CA HIS A 6 -2.69 8.27 5.18
C HIS A 6 -3.79 9.11 5.82
N TRP A 7 -4.83 8.43 6.31
CA TRP A 7 -5.93 9.05 7.03
C TRP A 7 -6.42 8.10 8.13
N HIS A 8 -5.63 7.96 9.19
CA HIS A 8 -5.90 7.03 10.28
C HIS A 8 -5.22 7.47 11.57
N ASN A 9 -5.80 7.09 12.71
CA ASN A 9 -5.21 7.28 14.04
C ASN A 9 -4.90 5.97 14.76
N ASP A 10 -5.58 4.89 14.38
CA ASP A 10 -5.32 3.53 14.86
C ASP A 10 -4.41 2.77 13.90
N MET A 11 -4.16 1.51 14.26
CA MET A 11 -3.36 0.59 13.48
C MET A 11 -3.89 -0.84 13.64
N PRO A 12 -3.91 -1.66 12.57
CA PRO A 12 -4.40 -3.03 12.63
C PRO A 12 -3.65 -3.91 13.65
N GLY A 13 -4.41 -4.82 14.24
CA GLY A 13 -3.87 -5.96 14.98
C GLY A 13 -3.16 -6.95 14.06
N LEU A 14 -2.28 -7.77 14.65
CA LEU A 14 -1.56 -8.83 13.97
C LEU A 14 -2.06 -10.19 14.47
N THR A 15 -2.28 -11.12 13.55
CA THR A 15 -2.36 -12.55 13.88
C THR A 15 -0.96 -13.11 14.05
N GLN A 16 -0.84 -14.33 14.61
CA GLN A 16 0.45 -14.97 14.85
C GLN A 16 1.27 -15.15 13.56
N ASP A 17 0.61 -15.41 12.44
CA ASP A 17 1.24 -15.66 11.14
C ASP A 17 1.30 -14.41 10.24
N ALA A 18 0.88 -13.24 10.75
CA ALA A 18 0.85 -12.02 9.97
C ALA A 18 2.27 -11.52 9.65
N VAL A 19 2.51 -11.16 8.39
CA VAL A 19 3.77 -10.58 7.93
C VAL A 19 3.57 -9.11 7.59
N ILE A 20 4.37 -8.24 8.19
CA ILE A 20 4.42 -6.82 7.84
C ILE A 20 5.23 -6.66 6.55
N LEU A 21 4.62 -6.03 5.56
CA LEU A 21 5.16 -5.86 4.21
C LEU A 21 5.64 -4.43 3.97
N ALA A 22 4.99 -3.45 4.59
CA ALA A 22 5.39 -2.05 4.50
C ALA A 22 5.20 -1.33 5.83
N THR A 23 6.07 -0.35 6.08
CA THR A 23 6.05 0.51 7.26
C THR A 23 6.22 1.97 6.84
N SER A 24 5.85 2.89 7.72
CA SER A 24 6.18 4.30 7.60
C SER A 24 6.78 4.81 8.91
N LYS A 25 7.34 6.03 8.88
CA LYS A 25 7.83 6.68 10.10
C LYS A 25 6.73 6.92 11.15
N GLY A 26 5.47 7.02 10.71
CA GLY A 26 4.33 7.29 11.58
C GLY A 26 3.56 6.04 12.01
N CYS A 27 3.67 4.93 11.29
CA CYS A 27 2.98 3.68 11.65
C CYS A 27 3.74 2.46 11.12
N PRO A 28 4.07 1.48 11.99
CA PRO A 28 4.87 0.31 11.62
C PRO A 28 4.08 -0.80 10.92
N ARG A 29 2.77 -0.63 10.64
CA ARG A 29 1.95 -1.68 10.00
C ARG A 29 1.11 -1.09 8.85
N GLN A 30 1.78 -0.66 7.78
CA GLN A 30 1.12 -0.03 6.64
C GLN A 30 0.49 -1.03 5.68
N ILE A 31 1.21 -2.11 5.38
CA ILE A 31 0.69 -3.22 4.57
C ILE A 31 1.01 -4.50 5.32
N ILE A 32 0.00 -5.35 5.53
CA ILE A 32 0.11 -6.63 6.23
C ILE A 32 -0.41 -7.73 5.33
N ARG A 33 0.28 -8.86 5.29
CA ARG A 33 -0.25 -10.13 4.78
C ARG A 33 -0.67 -11.00 5.97
N TYR A 34 -1.94 -11.34 6.06
CA TYR A 34 -2.47 -12.19 7.12
C TYR A 34 -2.36 -13.68 6.80
N ASN A 35 -2.44 -14.04 5.51
CA ASN A 35 -2.27 -15.41 5.00
C ASN A 35 -1.96 -15.34 3.49
N SER A 36 -2.02 -16.47 2.77
CA SER A 36 -1.69 -16.54 1.34
C SER A 36 -2.58 -15.70 0.40
N ARG A 37 -3.75 -15.23 0.84
CA ARG A 37 -4.74 -14.53 0.00
C ARG A 37 -5.34 -13.28 0.65
N THR A 38 -5.06 -13.02 1.92
CA THR A 38 -5.65 -11.91 2.67
C THR A 38 -4.59 -10.89 3.03
N TYR A 39 -4.82 -9.65 2.60
CA TYR A 39 -3.94 -8.52 2.83
C TYR A 39 -4.72 -7.35 3.43
N GLY A 40 -4.08 -6.63 4.35
CA GLY A 40 -4.58 -5.40 4.93
C GLY A 40 -3.74 -4.22 4.50
N PHE A 41 -4.40 -3.12 4.16
CA PHE A 41 -3.78 -1.84 3.82
C PHE A 41 -4.29 -0.80 4.81
N GLN A 42 -3.37 -0.25 5.60
CA GLN A 42 -3.65 0.88 6.47
C GLN A 42 -3.50 2.20 5.72
N CYS A 43 -2.61 2.25 4.73
CA CYS A 43 -2.55 3.36 3.80
C CYS A 43 -3.61 3.23 2.70
N HIS A 44 -3.89 4.35 2.06
CA HIS A 44 -4.85 4.45 0.97
C HIS A 44 -4.12 4.71 -0.33
N LEU A 45 -4.33 3.82 -1.30
CA LEU A 45 -3.82 3.94 -2.67
C LEU A 45 -4.97 4.22 -3.66
N GLU A 46 -6.20 4.03 -3.22
CA GLU A 46 -7.44 4.09 -3.98
C GLU A 46 -8.08 5.48 -4.01
N ILE A 47 -7.73 6.34 -3.05
CA ILE A 47 -8.42 7.63 -2.89
C ILE A 47 -8.07 8.56 -4.06
N SER A 48 -9.11 9.07 -4.70
CA SER A 48 -9.03 10.06 -5.78
C SER A 48 -8.96 11.49 -5.24
N LYS A 49 -8.81 12.46 -6.15
CA LYS A 49 -8.86 13.89 -5.78
C LYS A 49 -10.18 14.26 -5.09
N ASP A 50 -11.29 13.88 -5.72
CA ASP A 50 -12.64 14.12 -5.19
C ASP A 50 -12.84 13.42 -3.84
N GLY A 51 -12.21 12.25 -3.64
CA GLY A 51 -12.22 11.54 -2.37
C GLY A 51 -11.54 12.35 -1.26
N ILE A 52 -10.35 12.89 -1.51
CA ILE A 52 -9.67 13.79 -0.56
C ILE A 52 -10.53 15.02 -0.25
N GLU A 53 -11.13 15.64 -1.26
CA GLU A 53 -12.01 16.80 -1.07
C GLU A 53 -13.21 16.45 -0.17
N ALA A 54 -13.84 15.30 -0.41
CA ALA A 54 -14.95 14.80 0.39
C ALA A 54 -14.52 14.51 1.85
N MET A 55 -13.37 13.89 2.07
CA MET A 55 -12.86 13.61 3.42
C MET A 55 -12.57 14.89 4.19
N ILE A 56 -11.91 15.87 3.55
CA ILE A 56 -11.64 17.19 4.14
C ILE A 56 -12.94 17.91 4.51
N LYS A 57 -13.96 17.80 3.64
CA LYS A 57 -15.27 18.43 3.87
C LYS A 57 -16.02 17.79 5.05
N ASN A 58 -15.99 16.47 5.15
CA ASN A 58 -16.79 15.73 6.13
C ASN A 58 -16.09 15.52 7.47
N CYS A 59 -14.75 15.53 7.49
CA CYS A 59 -13.93 15.31 8.68
C CYS A 59 -12.87 16.42 8.83
N PRO A 60 -13.27 17.70 8.98
CA PRO A 60 -12.32 18.81 9.06
C PRO A 60 -11.42 18.73 10.30
N ASP A 61 -11.92 18.14 11.40
CA ASP A 61 -11.19 18.03 12.67
C ASP A 61 -9.99 17.08 12.59
N ASP A 62 -9.99 16.13 11.65
CA ASP A 62 -8.86 15.23 11.39
C ASP A 62 -7.62 15.98 10.88
N LEU A 63 -7.79 17.23 10.43
CA LEU A 63 -6.69 18.11 9.99
C LEU A 63 -6.12 18.97 11.12
N THR A 64 -6.50 18.71 12.38
CA THR A 64 -5.88 19.36 13.54
C THR A 64 -4.36 19.16 13.50
N PRO A 65 -3.54 20.23 13.60
CA PRO A 65 -2.10 20.14 13.43
C PRO A 65 -1.42 19.13 14.37
N GLN A 66 -0.76 18.13 13.80
CA GLN A 66 0.06 17.14 14.49
C GLN A 66 1.27 16.77 13.63
N LYS A 67 2.21 16.00 14.19
CA LYS A 67 3.50 15.67 13.56
C LYS A 67 3.40 15.14 12.13
N PHE A 68 2.39 14.32 11.82
CA PHE A 68 2.20 13.69 10.51
C PHE A 68 0.92 14.15 9.79
N VAL A 69 0.18 15.12 10.34
CA VAL A 69 -1.01 15.67 9.69
C VAL A 69 -0.58 16.76 8.71
N GLN A 70 -1.02 16.64 7.46
CA GLN A 70 -0.70 17.58 6.40
C GLN A 70 -1.66 18.77 6.40
N ASP A 71 -1.17 19.92 5.92
CA ASP A 71 -2.02 21.08 5.67
C ASP A 71 -3.07 20.80 4.58
N LYS A 72 -4.29 21.29 4.81
CA LYS A 72 -5.42 21.18 3.88
C LYS A 72 -5.07 21.62 2.46
N THR A 73 -4.38 22.75 2.32
CA THR A 73 -4.03 23.32 1.01
C THR A 73 -3.08 22.41 0.26
N LYS A 74 -2.12 21.79 0.96
CA LYS A 74 -1.19 20.81 0.35
C LYS A 74 -1.92 19.57 -0.16
N LEU A 75 -2.88 19.05 0.60
CA LEU A 75 -3.73 17.94 0.16
C LEU A 75 -4.54 18.33 -1.10
N LEU A 76 -5.12 19.52 -1.09
CA LEU A 76 -5.88 20.05 -2.23
C LEU A 76 -5.03 20.45 -3.45
N GLN A 77 -3.71 20.54 -3.33
CA GLN A 77 -2.82 20.79 -4.48
C GLN A 77 -2.14 19.53 -5.02
N LYS A 78 -2.06 18.45 -4.23
CA LYS A 78 -1.39 17.21 -4.65
C LYS A 78 -2.14 16.52 -5.81
N ASN A 79 -1.37 16.00 -6.77
CA ASN A 79 -1.84 15.09 -7.79
C ASN A 79 -1.68 13.64 -7.29
N TYR A 80 -2.81 12.90 -7.22
CA TYR A 80 -2.86 11.55 -6.68
C TYR A 80 -2.76 10.45 -7.74
N ALA A 81 -2.72 10.81 -9.04
CA ALA A 81 -2.72 9.83 -10.14
C ALA A 81 -1.59 8.80 -10.00
N HIS A 82 -0.38 9.23 -9.61
CA HIS A 82 0.75 8.33 -9.41
C HIS A 82 0.56 7.35 -8.23
N ILE A 83 -0.15 7.78 -7.18
CA ILE A 83 -0.50 6.89 -6.06
C ILE A 83 -1.54 5.87 -6.54
N ASN A 84 -2.55 6.32 -7.29
CA ASN A 84 -3.60 5.45 -7.82
C ASN A 84 -3.07 4.42 -8.84
N THR A 85 -2.08 4.76 -9.66
CA THR A 85 -1.45 3.79 -10.59
C THR A 85 -0.84 2.59 -9.87
N GLN A 86 -0.31 2.77 -8.66
CA GLN A 86 0.25 1.67 -7.88
C GLN A 86 -0.85 0.69 -7.44
N MET A 87 -2.04 1.19 -7.10
CA MET A 87 -3.17 0.34 -6.75
C MET A 87 -3.58 -0.55 -7.93
N PHE A 88 -3.67 0.01 -9.14
CA PHE A 88 -3.96 -0.77 -10.33
C PHE A 88 -2.93 -1.88 -10.55
N SER A 89 -1.63 -1.57 -10.43
CA SER A 89 -0.58 -2.58 -10.55
C SER A 89 -0.67 -3.71 -9.53
N ILE A 90 -1.08 -3.41 -8.29
CA ILE A 90 -1.30 -4.43 -7.24
C ILE A 90 -2.51 -5.30 -7.60
N LEU A 91 -3.63 -4.68 -7.99
CA LEU A 91 -4.86 -5.39 -8.33
C LEU A 91 -4.72 -6.25 -9.58
N ASP A 92 -4.04 -5.76 -10.62
CA ASP A 92 -3.80 -6.51 -11.86
C ASP A 92 -2.99 -7.77 -11.57
N GLN A 93 -1.95 -7.66 -10.73
CA GLN A 93 -1.12 -8.81 -10.36
C GLN A 93 -1.87 -9.80 -9.47
N TRP A 94 -2.71 -9.33 -8.55
CA TRP A 94 -3.63 -10.20 -7.82
C TRP A 94 -4.60 -10.92 -8.76
N ALA A 95 -5.25 -10.21 -9.68
CA ALA A 95 -6.18 -10.80 -10.64
C ALA A 95 -5.49 -11.86 -11.51
N GLN A 96 -4.27 -11.58 -12.00
CA GLN A 96 -3.46 -12.54 -12.74
C GLN A 96 -3.14 -13.78 -11.91
N LEU A 97 -2.80 -13.64 -10.62
CA LEU A 97 -2.59 -14.80 -9.74
C LEU A 97 -3.86 -15.60 -9.46
N PHE A 98 -5.05 -15.01 -9.53
CA PHE A 98 -6.30 -15.77 -9.44
C PHE A 98 -6.61 -16.52 -10.73
N ILE A 99 -6.33 -15.91 -11.88
CA ILE A 99 -6.53 -16.51 -13.21
C ILE A 99 -5.50 -17.64 -13.45
N ILE A 100 -4.24 -17.41 -13.08
CA ILE A 100 -3.14 -18.37 -13.16
C ILE A 100 -3.21 -19.34 -11.97
N GLY A 101 -3.73 -18.98 -10.80
CA GLY A 101 -3.90 -19.91 -9.66
C GLY A 101 -4.84 -21.09 -9.93
N ALA A 102 -5.67 -21.02 -10.98
CA ALA A 102 -6.43 -22.16 -11.51
C ALA A 102 -5.56 -23.11 -12.36
N ARG A 103 -4.35 -22.70 -12.77
CA ARG A 103 -3.32 -23.48 -13.46
C ARG A 103 -1.91 -23.01 -13.06
N VAL A 104 -1.23 -23.82 -12.26
CA VAL A 104 0.22 -23.87 -11.99
C VAL A 104 0.77 -23.05 -10.79
N ALA A 105 1.23 -23.81 -9.80
CA ALA A 105 1.94 -23.41 -8.58
C ALA A 105 3.46 -23.08 -8.70
N PRO A 106 4.12 -22.97 -9.88
CA PRO A 106 5.50 -22.50 -9.94
C PRO A 106 5.70 -21.38 -10.98
N ILE A 107 5.42 -20.12 -10.63
CA ILE A 107 5.82 -18.95 -11.44
C ILE A 107 6.49 -17.91 -10.53
N ILE A 108 7.31 -18.36 -9.58
CA ILE A 108 8.19 -17.46 -8.82
C ILE A 108 9.52 -17.25 -9.57
N ASP A 109 9.87 -18.13 -10.53
CA ASP A 109 11.18 -18.13 -11.20
C ASP A 109 11.22 -17.44 -12.58
N GLN A 110 10.08 -17.07 -13.18
CA GLN A 110 10.04 -16.51 -14.55
C GLN A 110 9.88 -14.98 -14.62
N TRP A 111 9.65 -14.30 -13.50
CA TRP A 111 9.48 -12.85 -13.46
C TRP A 111 10.82 -12.11 -13.32
N LYS A 112 11.64 -12.14 -14.39
CA LYS A 112 12.89 -11.38 -14.50
C LYS A 112 12.90 -10.37 -15.67
N ILE A 113 11.75 -9.87 -16.12
CA ILE A 113 11.71 -8.97 -17.28
C ILE A 113 10.91 -7.69 -16.97
N GLY A 114 11.65 -6.69 -16.48
CA GLY A 114 11.58 -5.29 -16.91
C GLY A 114 10.29 -4.50 -16.66
N HIS A 115 10.24 -3.77 -15.55
CA HIS A 115 10.04 -2.31 -15.54
C HIS A 115 10.30 -1.79 -14.12
N GLU A 116 11.44 -1.13 -13.95
CA GLU A 116 11.90 -0.58 -12.67
C GLU A 116 10.90 0.49 -12.20
N PHE A 117 10.07 0.15 -11.21
CA PHE A 117 9.60 0.97 -10.08
C PHE A 117 8.37 0.35 -9.39
N GLY A 118 7.65 -0.58 -10.03
CA GLY A 118 6.47 -1.26 -9.47
C GLY A 118 6.70 -2.65 -8.87
N GLU A 119 7.80 -3.32 -9.25
CA GLU A 119 7.98 -4.75 -8.95
C GLU A 119 8.26 -5.05 -7.47
N HIS A 120 8.89 -4.12 -6.75
CA HIS A 120 9.32 -4.39 -5.37
C HIS A 120 8.14 -4.48 -4.40
N ILE A 121 7.13 -3.62 -4.54
CA ILE A 121 5.94 -3.68 -3.68
C ILE A 121 5.20 -4.98 -3.93
N VAL A 122 5.14 -5.42 -5.18
CA VAL A 122 4.35 -6.57 -5.54
C VAL A 122 5.08 -7.88 -5.28
N GLU A 123 6.40 -7.99 -5.48
CA GLU A 123 7.15 -9.16 -5.00
C GLU A 123 7.01 -9.31 -3.47
N ILE A 124 7.09 -8.20 -2.72
CA ILE A 124 6.91 -8.22 -1.26
C ILE A 124 5.49 -8.72 -0.90
N ILE A 125 4.45 -8.18 -1.54
CA ILE A 125 3.06 -8.59 -1.31
C ILE A 125 2.88 -10.06 -1.67
N LEU A 126 3.29 -10.50 -2.86
CA LEU A 126 2.99 -11.82 -3.38
C LEU A 126 3.84 -12.93 -2.74
N THR A 127 5.15 -12.70 -2.57
CA THR A 127 6.07 -13.73 -2.07
C THR A 127 6.22 -13.68 -0.55
N GLY A 128 6.01 -12.52 0.08
CA GLY A 128 6.28 -12.31 1.49
C GLY A 128 7.76 -12.19 1.84
N LYS A 129 8.64 -12.03 0.84
CA LYS A 129 10.04 -11.67 1.07
C LYS A 129 10.08 -10.24 1.58
N THR A 130 10.43 -10.06 2.85
CA THR A 130 10.73 -8.74 3.41
C THR A 130 12.07 -8.26 2.86
N PHE A 131 12.12 -7.10 2.18
CA PHE A 131 13.40 -6.39 2.03
C PHE A 131 13.79 -5.83 3.40
N ARG A 132 14.71 -6.52 4.08
CA ARG A 132 15.50 -5.89 5.13
C ARG A 132 16.40 -4.88 4.41
N ASN A 133 16.06 -3.60 4.50
CA ASN A 133 17.10 -2.59 4.35
C ASN A 133 18.13 -2.88 5.43
N ASN A 134 19.28 -3.40 5.01
CA ASN A 134 20.47 -3.43 5.85
C ASN A 134 20.85 -1.96 6.11
N PRO A 135 20.86 -1.47 7.35
CA PRO A 135 21.49 -0.20 7.65
C PRO A 135 22.99 -0.47 7.77
N GLU A 136 23.71 -0.27 6.68
CA GLU A 136 25.07 0.26 6.75
C GLU A 136 25.02 1.76 6.44
#